data_AF-A0A662UWL0-F1
#
_entry.id   AF-A0A662UWL0-F1
#
_cell.length_a   1.000
_cell.length_b   1.000
_cell.length_c   1.000
_cell.angle_alpha   90.00
_cell.angle_beta   90.00
_cell.angle_gamma   90.00
#
_symmetry.space_group_name_H-M   'P 1'
#
loop_
_entity.id
_entity.type
_entity.pdbx_description
1 polymer ?
#
loop_
_entity_poly.entity_id
_entity_poly.type
_entity_poly.pdbx_seq_one_letter_code
_entity_poly.pdbx_strand_id
1 'polypeptide(L)' 'MKKITCPYCGYTSDPSGFDYMYESVLYIADHEVLPEERERPILVICPKCKRGFFLESPYKKIIKKLI' A
#
# COMPACT_ATOMS: atom_id res chain seq x y z
N MET A 1 -16.25 -11.32 4.82
CA MET A 1 -15.03 -10.61 4.37
C MET A 1 -13.82 -11.45 4.76
N LYS A 2 -12.71 -11.40 4.00
CA LYS A 2 -11.47 -12.09 4.40
C LYS A 2 -10.77 -11.27 5.49
N LYS A 3 -10.32 -11.93 6.56
CA LYS A 3 -9.53 -11.31 7.63
C LYS A 3 -8.14 -10.95 7.13
N ILE A 4 -7.55 -9.91 7.72
CA ILE A 4 -6.16 -9.51 7.50
C ILE A 4 -5.35 -9.86 8.73
N THR A 5 -4.19 -10.49 8.53
CA THR A 5 -3.24 -10.82 9.59
C THR A 5 -1.97 -10.00 9.42
N CYS A 6 -1.56 -9.29 10.47
CA CYS A 6 -0.30 -8.56 10.48
C CYS A 6 0.88 -9.54 10.45
N PRO A 7 1.79 -9.43 9.46
CA PRO A 7 2.92 -10.37 9.32
C PRO A 7 3.98 -10.18 10.41
N TYR A 8 3.93 -9.08 11.17
CA TYR A 8 4.94 -8.78 12.18
C TYR A 8 4.56 -9.17 13.61
N CYS A 9 3.27 -9.14 13.95
CA CYS A 9 2.81 -9.40 15.33
C CYS A 9 1.66 -10.40 15.43
N GLY A 10 1.16 -10.93 14.31
CA GLY A 10 0.08 -11.92 14.28
C GLY A 10 -1.32 -11.39 14.56
N TYR A 11 -1.48 -10.09 14.86
CA TYR A 11 -2.80 -9.48 15.04
C TYR A 11 -3.68 -9.71 13.82
N THR A 12 -4.87 -10.28 14.03
CA THR A 12 -5.82 -10.62 12.97
C THR A 12 -7.13 -9.88 13.22
N SER A 13 -7.62 -9.18 12.20
CA SER A 13 -8.88 -8.42 12.28
C SER A 13 -9.54 -8.32 10.91
N ASP A 14 -10.77 -7.79 10.88
CA ASP A 14 -11.40 -7.35 9.65
C ASP A 14 -10.63 -6.14 9.06
N PRO A 15 -10.73 -5.89 7.74
CA PRO A 15 -10.06 -4.77 7.07
C PRO A 15 -10.30 -3.41 7.74
N SER A 16 -11.52 -3.15 8.24
CA SER A 16 -11.87 -1.93 8.97
C SER A 16 -11.12 -1.72 10.29
N GLY A 17 -10.44 -2.76 10.79
CA GLY A 17 -9.60 -2.69 11.98
C GLY A 17 -8.17 -2.23 11.71
N PHE A 18 -7.82 -1.86 10.47
CA PHE A 18 -6.50 -1.37 10.09
C PHE A 18 -6.60 0.05 9.52
N ASP A 19 -5.52 0.81 9.65
CA ASP A 19 -5.37 2.09 8.96
C ASP A 19 -4.74 1.87 7.59
N TYR A 20 -5.10 2.71 6.62
CA TYR A 20 -4.59 2.64 5.25
C TYR A 20 -3.94 3.96 4.86
N MET A 21 -2.72 3.88 4.34
CA MET A 21 -2.00 5.05 3.86
C MET A 21 -1.77 4.93 2.35
N TYR A 22 -2.20 5.97 1.65
CA TYR A 22 -1.98 6.17 0.22
C TYR A 22 -0.94 7.26 0.05
N GLU A 23 0.13 6.96 -0.66
CA GLU A 23 1.09 7.97 -1.10
C GLU A 23 0.61 8.54 -2.43
N SER A 24 0.50 9.86 -2.52
CA SER A 24 0.20 10.58 -3.76
C SER A 24 1.33 11.56 -4.03
N VAL A 25 1.85 11.55 -5.26
CA VAL A 25 2.87 12.49 -5.73
C VAL A 25 2.25 13.38 -6.80
N LEU A 26 2.43 14.69 -6.65
CA LEU A 26 2.04 15.67 -7.65
C LEU A 26 3.30 16.14 -8.37
N TYR A 27 3.40 15.87 -9.67
CA TYR A 27 4.47 16.44 -10.49
C TYR A 27 4.03 17.83 -10.96
N ILE A 28 4.79 18.85 -10.58
CA ILE A 28 4.63 20.19 -11.13
C ILE A 28 5.54 20.28 -12.36
N ALA A 29 4.95 20.37 -13.54
CA ALA A 29 5.66 20.59 -14.80
C ALA A 29 5.18 21.92 -15.40
N ASP A 30 6.08 22.90 -15.43
CA ASP A 30 5.80 24.29 -15.82
C ASP A 30 4.64 24.92 -15.01
N HIS A 31 3.44 24.95 -15.60
CA HIS A 31 2.23 25.54 -15.04
C HIS A 31 1.10 24.51 -14.82
N GLU A 32 1.35 23.24 -15.11
CA GLU A 32 0.36 22.17 -15.01
C GLU A 32 0.78 21.11 -13.97
N VAL A 33 -0.23 20.55 -13.30
CA VAL A 33 -0.06 19.40 -12.40
C VAL A 33 -0.33 18.15 -13.23
N LEU A 34 0.72 17.38 -13.51
CA LEU A 34 0.58 16.12 -14.23
C LEU A 34 0.25 14.99 -13.25
N PRO A 35 -0.79 14.18 -13.52
CA PRO A 35 -1.10 13.03 -12.71
C PRO A 35 0.01 11.98 -12.83
N GLU A 36 0.40 11.39 -11.70
CA GLU A 36 1.33 10.26 -11.70
C GLU A 36 0.62 9.00 -12.24
N GLU A 37 1.08 8.46 -13.36
CA GLU A 37 0.54 7.20 -13.93
C GLU A 37 0.94 5.94 -13.15
N ARG A 38 1.88 6.08 -12.20
CA ARG A 38 2.39 4.95 -11.42
C ARG A 38 1.37 4.54 -10.36
N GLU A 39 0.82 3.33 -10.50
CA GLU A 39 0.07 2.70 -9.42
C GLU A 39 0.99 2.40 -8.22
N ARG A 40 0.67 2.99 -7.06
CA ARG A 40 1.31 2.69 -5.79
C ARG A 40 0.43 1.75 -4.96
N PRO A 41 1.01 0.70 -4.38
CA PRO A 41 0.26 -0.21 -3.54
C PRO A 41 -0.06 0.44 -2.20
N ILE A 42 -1.24 0.12 -1.67
CA ILE A 42 -1.75 0.66 -0.42
C ILE A 42 -0.92 0.10 0.75
N LEU A 43 -0.43 0.99 1.61
CA LEU A 43 0.22 0.58 2.84
C LEU A 43 -0.83 0.32 3.92
N VAL A 44 -0.85 -0.89 4.47
CA VAL A 44 -1.72 -1.27 5.60
C VAL A 44 -0.94 -1.11 6.90
N ILE A 45 -1.49 -0.36 7.85
CA ILE A 45 -0.84 -0.06 9.13
C ILE A 45 -1.52 -0.85 10.24
N CYS A 46 -0.73 -1.66 10.95
CA CYS A 46 -1.25 -2.44 12.07
C CYS A 46 -1.56 -1.56 13.30
N PRO A 47 -2.76 -1.62 13.89
CA PRO A 47 -3.09 -0.80 15.05
C PRO A 47 -2.31 -1.23 16.31
N LYS A 48 -1.81 -2.48 16.36
CA LYS A 48 -1.09 -3.05 17.51
C LYS A 48 0.40 -2.72 17.50
N CYS A 49 1.13 -3.09 16.45
CA CYS A 49 2.58 -2.90 16.38
C CYS A 49 3.01 -1.65 15.60
N LYS A 50 2.06 -0.92 15.01
CA LYS A 50 2.27 0.32 14.22
C LYS A 50 3.16 0.18 12.98
N ARG A 51 3.53 -1.05 12.61
CA ARG A 51 4.28 -1.34 11.38
C ARG A 51 3.35 -1.35 10.17
N GLY A 52 3.83 -0.74 9.08
CA GLY A 52 3.20 -0.79 7.77
C GLY A 52 3.61 -2.06 7.00
N PHE A 53 2.69 -2.66 6.25
CA PHE A 53 2.94 -3.78 5.35
C PHE A 53 2.04 -3.70 4.11
N PHE A 54 2.41 -4.43 3.06
CA PHE A 54 1.60 -4.54 1.84
C PHE A 54 0.88 -5.89 1.80
N LEU A 55 -0.36 -5.90 1.30
CA LEU A 55 -1.15 -7.14 1.13
C LEU A 55 -0.65 -7.99 -0.04
N GLU A 56 -0.01 -7.36 -1.02
CA GLU A 56 0.69 -8.00 -2.13
C GLU A 56 2.08 -7.39 -2.28
N SER A 57 3.01 -8.11 -2.91
CA SER A 57 4.33 -7.54 -3.21
C SER A 57 4.17 -6.27 -4.07
N PRO A 58 4.74 -5.12 -3.65
CA PRO A 58 4.64 -3.87 -4.40
C PRO A 58 5.32 -3.96 -5.78
N TYR A 59 6.23 -4.93 -5.95
CA TYR A 59 6.97 -5.15 -7.18
C TYR A 59 6.35 -6.20 -8.09
N LYS A 60 5.21 -6.81 -7.71
CA LYS A 60 4.61 -7.93 -8.46
C LYS A 60 4.36 -7.59 -9.94
N LYS A 61 3.93 -6.36 -10.24
CA LYS A 61 3.73 -5.89 -11.63
C LYS A 61 5.05 -5.73 -12.40
N ILE A 62 6.10 -5.27 -11.72
CA ILE A 62 7.43 -5.09 -12.32
C ILE A 62 8.06 -6.46 -12.59
N ILE A 63 8.01 -7.37 -11.61
CA ILE A 63 8.53 -8.74 -11.75
C ILE A 63 7.85 -9.46 -12.93
N LYS A 64 6.54 -9.33 -13.09
CA LYS A 64 5.80 -9.90 -14.23
C LYS A 64 6.24 -9.38 -15.61
N LYS A 65 6.85 -8.20 -15.70
CA LYS A 65 7.35 -7.64 -16.96
C LYS A 65 8.80 -8.06 -17.26
N LEU A 66 9.50 -8.62 -16.27
CA LEU A 66 10.90 -9.02 -16.37
C LEU A 66 11.09 -10.50 -16.69
N ILE A 67 10.00 -11.29 -16.65
CA ILE A 67 9.94 -12.72 -16.96
C ILE A 67 9.10 -12.88 -18.23
#